data_AF-A0A838PQ67-F1
#
_entry.id   AF-A0A838PQ67-F1
#
_cell.length_a   1.000
_cell.length_b   1.000
_cell.length_c   1.000
_cell.angle_alpha   90.00
_cell.angle_beta   90.00
_cell.angle_gamma   90.00
#
_symmetry.space_group_name_H-M   'P 1'
#
loop_
_entity.id
_entity.type
_entity.pdbx_description
1 polymer ?
#
loop_
_entity_poly.entity_id
_entity_poly.type
_entity_poly.pdbx_seq_one_letter_code
_entity_poly.pdbx_strand_id
1 'polypeptide(L)' 'MGESASRVAEIARPGSVLATAGVREGLGEDPDGGLDWSRAGRPRIKGIEKPVALFRVRRTGGDGSQAPEA' A
#
# COMPACT_ATOMS: atom_id res chain seq x y z
N MET A 1 -17.51 4.26 -8.02
CA MET A 1 -16.19 3.58 -8.12
C MET A 1 -15.18 4.54 -7.52
N GLY A 2 -14.75 4.32 -6.29
CA GLY A 2 -13.95 5.30 -5.56
C GLY A 2 -13.17 4.64 -4.46
N GLU A 3 -12.06 4.01 -4.80
CA GLU A 3 -11.03 3.71 -3.82
C GLU A 3 -10.34 5.01 -3.40
N SER A 4 -10.59 5.46 -2.17
CA SER A 4 -10.06 6.74 -1.68
C SER A 4 -8.75 6.51 -0.94
N ALA A 5 -7.64 7.06 -1.45
CA ALA A 5 -6.33 7.00 -0.81
C ALA A 5 -6.36 7.52 0.65
N SER A 6 -7.13 8.57 0.91
CA SER A 6 -7.27 9.15 2.26
C SER A 6 -7.72 8.11 3.30
N ARG A 7 -8.71 7.28 2.97
CA ARG A 7 -9.24 6.29 3.91
C ARG A 7 -8.33 5.08 4.10
N VAL A 8 -7.51 4.79 3.10
CA VAL A 8 -6.50 3.73 3.19
C VAL A 8 -5.36 4.17 4.13
N ALA A 9 -4.99 5.45 4.10
CA ALA A 9 -4.00 6.00 5.02
C ALA A 9 -4.48 5.99 6.48
N GLU A 10 -5.76 6.30 6.74
CA GLU A 10 -6.36 6.29 8.09
C GLU A 10 -6.25 4.92 8.80
N ILE A 11 -6.28 3.82 8.05
CA ILE A 11 -6.20 2.46 8.58
C ILE A 11 -4.78 1.87 8.54
N ALA A 12 -3.82 2.59 7.97
CA ALA A 12 -2.44 2.13 7.91
C ALA A 12 -1.80 2.16 9.30
N ARG A 13 -0.99 1.13 9.59
CA ARG A 13 -0.14 1.16 10.79
C ARG A 13 0.95 2.23 10.60
N PRO A 14 1.36 2.94 11.66
CA PRO A 14 2.46 3.91 11.58
C PRO A 14 3.70 3.28 10.96
N GLY A 15 4.38 4.03 10.08
CA GLY A 15 5.55 3.55 9.33
C GLY A 15 5.27 2.50 8.26
N SER A 16 3.99 2.18 7.97
CA SER A 16 3.63 1.25 6.90
C SER A 16 3.05 1.98 5.69
N VAL A 17 3.41 1.55 4.48
CA VAL A 17 2.77 1.96 3.23
C VAL A 17 1.73 0.91 2.85
N LEU A 18 0.46 1.32 2.69
CA LEU A 18 -0.63 0.48 2.20
C LEU A 18 -1.09 0.96 0.82
N ALA A 19 -1.35 0.01 -0.08
CA ALA A 19 -1.83 0.24 -1.43
C ALA A 19 -3.02 -0.69 -1.74
N THR A 20 -3.93 -0.24 -2.61
CA THR A 20 -5.02 -1.08 -3.11
C THR A 20 -4.54 -2.01 -4.21
N ALA A 21 -5.33 -3.04 -4.52
CA ALA A 21 -5.07 -3.91 -5.68
C ALA A 21 -4.92 -3.12 -6.98
N GLY A 22 -5.77 -2.11 -7.21
CA GLY A 22 -5.73 -1.30 -8.41
C GLY A 22 -4.40 -0.55 -8.62
N VAL A 23 -3.71 -0.16 -7.54
CA VAL A 23 -2.37 0.44 -7.64
C VAL A 23 -1.34 -0.58 -8.16
N ARG A 24 -1.40 -1.82 -7.67
CA ARG A 24 -0.51 -2.89 -8.12
C ARG A 24 -0.79 -3.26 -9.59
N GLU A 25 -2.06 -3.36 -9.95
CA GLU A 25 -2.49 -3.65 -11.33
C GLU A 25 -2.10 -2.51 -12.29
N GLY A 26 -2.15 -1.26 -11.83
CA GLY A 26 -1.72 -0.09 -12.60
C GLY A 26 -0.20 0.02 -12.81
N LEU A 27 0.61 -0.76 -12.08
CA LEU A 27 2.07 -0.77 -12.24
C LEU A 27 2.53 -1.46 -13.54
N GLY A 28 1.65 -2.23 -14.20
CA GLY A 28 1.96 -2.88 -15.47
C GLY A 28 2.74 -4.19 -15.33
N GLU A 29 3.70 -4.42 -16.22
CA GLU A 29 4.35 -5.73 -16.42
C GLU A 29 5.37 -6.12 -15.33
N ASP A 30 5.88 -5.15 -14.57
CA ASP A 30 6.85 -5.39 -13.48
C ASP A 30 6.34 -4.80 -12.15
N PRO A 31 5.29 -5.41 -11.55
CA PRO A 31 4.73 -4.91 -10.30
C PRO A 31 5.71 -5.01 -9.12
N ASP A 32 6.71 -5.89 -9.21
CA ASP A 32 7.66 -6.21 -8.15
C ASP A 32 9.01 -5.49 -8.32
N GLY A 33 9.14 -4.55 -9.26
CA GLY A 33 10.34 -3.80 -9.67
C GLY A 33 11.06 -3.00 -8.57
N GLY A 34 11.60 -3.71 -7.57
CA GLY A 34 12.18 -3.15 -6.35
C GLY A 34 11.18 -3.00 -5.20
N LEU A 35 9.98 -3.58 -5.30
CA LEU A 35 8.94 -3.49 -4.27
C LEU A 35 8.55 -4.88 -3.76
N ASP A 36 8.50 -5.05 -2.44
CA ASP A 36 7.90 -6.20 -1.77
C ASP A 36 6.44 -5.92 -1.46
N TRP A 37 5.55 -6.76 -1.97
CA TRP A 37 4.11 -6.66 -1.80
C TRP A 37 3.59 -7.77 -0.88
N SER A 38 3.28 -7.42 0.37
CA SER A 38 2.67 -8.34 1.33
C SER A 38 1.15 -8.10 1.43
N ARG A 39 0.29 -9.13 1.40
CA ARG A 39 -1.16 -8.93 1.62
C ARG A 39 -1.43 -8.41 3.03
N ALA A 40 -2.19 -7.32 3.14
CA ALA A 40 -2.55 -6.68 4.41
C ALA A 40 -4.02 -6.91 4.82
N GLY A 41 -4.79 -7.64 4.01
CA GLY A 41 -6.18 -8.00 4.28
C GLY A 41 -7.17 -7.37 3.31
N ARG A 42 -8.47 -7.46 3.64
CA ARG A 42 -9.57 -6.91 2.84
C ARG A 42 -10.58 -6.16 3.73
N PRO A 43 -10.21 -5.04 4.36
CA PRO A 43 -11.12 -4.32 5.24
C PRO A 43 -12.28 -3.69 4.47
N ARG A 44 -13.41 -3.52 5.17
CA ARG A 44 -14.51 -2.66 4.71
C ARG A 44 -14.15 -1.23 5.03
N ILE A 45 -14.03 -0.40 4.00
CA ILE A 45 -13.69 1.01 4.12
C ILE A 45 -14.97 1.83 3.97
N LYS A 46 -15.17 2.82 4.86
CA LYS A 46 -16.36 3.69 4.84
C LYS A 46 -16.51 4.34 3.45
N GLY A 47 -17.72 4.32 2.89
CA GLY A 47 -17.98 4.90 1.56
C GLY A 47 -17.46 4.07 0.38
N ILE A 48 -16.93 2.86 0.62
CA ILE A 48 -16.62 1.89 -0.43
C ILE A 48 -17.56 0.69 -0.28
N GLU A 49 -18.29 0.39 -1.34
CA GLU A 49 -19.33 -0.64 -1.34
C GLU A 49 -18.77 -2.04 -1.07
N LYS A 50 -17.61 -2.34 -1.66
CA LYS A 50 -16.96 -3.65 -1.60
C LYS A 50 -15.70 -3.60 -0.73
N PRO A 51 -15.37 -4.70 -0.01
CA PRO A 51 -14.10 -4.80 0.69
C PRO A 51 -12.93 -4.60 -0.26
N VAL A 52 -12.00 -3.72 0.11
CA VAL A 52 -10.86 -3.36 -0.74
C VAL A 52 -9.69 -4.27 -0.37
N ALA A 53 -9.12 -4.96 -1.37
CA ALA A 53 -7.91 -5.73 -1.15
C ALA A 53 -6.73 -4.76 -0.96
N LEU A 54 -6.05 -4.89 0.18
CA LEU A 54 -4.91 -4.08 0.53
C LEU A 54 -3.63 -4.89 0.55
N PHE A 55 -2.56 -4.24 0.13
CA PHE A 55 -1.21 -4.74 0.14
C PHE A 55 -0.33 -3.75 0.90
N ARG A 56 0.52 -4.27 1.77
CA ARG A 56 1.62 -3.53 2.36
C ARG A 56 2.77 -3.57 1.38
N VAL A 57 3.31 -2.39 1.08
CA VAL A 57 4.44 -2.22 0.17
C VAL A 57 5.68 -1.89 0.98
N ARG A 58 6.80 -2.54 0.65
CA ARG A 58 8.13 -2.22 1.17
C ARG A 58 9.11 -2.16 0.00
N ARG A 59 10.28 -1.54 0.17
CA ARG A 59 11.34 -1.63 -0.85
C ARG A 59 12.10 -2.95 -0.67
N THR A 60 12.21 -3.71 -1.76
CA THR A 60 13.12 -4.88 -1.83
C THR A 60 14.54 -4.34 -1.85
N GLY A 61 15.26 -4.50 -0.73
CA GLY A 61 16.63 -4.00 -0.54
C GLY A 61 16.76 -2.69 0.24
N GLY A 62 15.72 -2.24 0.94
CA GLY A 62 15.75 -1.00 1.70
C GLY A 62 16.75 -1.01 2.87
N ASP A 63 17.90 -0.38 2.68
CA ASP A 63 18.54 0.39 3.73
C ASP A 63 17.48 1.33 4.33
N GLY A 64 17.05 0.99 5.53
CA GLY A 64 16.14 1.79 6.34
C GLY A 64 16.89 2.72 7.29
N SER A 65 18.14 3.09 7.00
CA SER A 65 18.97 3.96 7.84
C SER A 65 19.50 5.15 7.05
N GLN A 66 18.60 6.02 6.60
CA GLN A 66 18.96 7.43 6.47
C GLN A 66 17.86 8.26 7.12
N ALA A 67 17.92 8.33 8.45
CA ALA A 67 17.46 9.52 9.15
C ALA A 67 18.25 10.71 8.57
N PRO A 68 17.60 11.86 8.27
CA PRO A 68 18.32 13.03 7.81
C PRO A 68 19.28 13.47 8.94
N GLU A 69 20.59 13.42 8.66
CA GLU A 69 21.60 14.01 9.54
C GLU A 69 21.35 15.53 9.57
N ALA A 70 21.19 16.04 10.79
CA ALA A 70 20.90 17.45 11.10
C ALA A 70 22.20 18.25 11.25
#